data_AF-A0A1V4Z5B4-F1
#
_entry.id   AF-A0A1V4Z5B4-F1
#
_cell.length_a   1.000
_cell.length_b   1.000
_cell.length_c   1.000
_cell.angle_alpha   90.00
_cell.angle_beta   90.00
_cell.angle_gamma   90.00
#
_symmetry.space_group_name_H-M   'P 1'
#
loop_
_entity.id
_entity.type
_entity.pdbx_description
1 polymer ?
#
loop_
_entity_poly.entity_id
_entity_poly.type
_entity_poly.pdbx_seq_one_letter_code
_entity_poly.pdbx_strand_id
1 'polypeptide(L)'
;MKITEDALETAKAAAKESEVPLWLVGEKSTITDVMIAPKRQEFDTSAGMLPGMMPAGIRRYGKVITPADKCLEPGFNLVERDGDWRFVDEYGRELPIRVVKAEDESTCG
;
A
#
# COMPACT_ATOMS: atom_id res chain seq x y z
N MET A 1 0.90 -4.52 -10.86
CA MET A 1 1.37 -3.65 -9.77
C MET A 1 2.83 -3.95 -9.49
N LYS A 2 3.67 -2.94 -9.28
CA LYS A 2 5.05 -3.14 -8.82
C LYS A 2 5.19 -2.64 -7.38
N ILE A 3 6.07 -3.25 -6.59
CA ILE A 3 6.44 -2.79 -5.24
C ILE A 3 7.94 -2.93 -5.07
N THR A 4 8.58 -2.00 -4.37
CA THR A 4 9.99 -2.13 -4.01
C THR A 4 10.19 -3.24 -2.98
N GLU A 5 11.34 -3.89 -2.99
CA GLU A 5 11.68 -4.89 -1.97
C GLU A 5 11.57 -4.29 -0.55
N ASP A 6 12.13 -3.09 -0.37
CA ASP A 6 12.08 -2.34 0.89
C ASP A 6 10.64 -2.05 1.38
N ALA A 7 9.76 -1.57 0.49
CA ALA A 7 8.36 -1.34 0.84
C ALA A 7 7.61 -2.64 1.15
N LEU A 8 7.94 -3.73 0.44
CA LEU A 8 7.33 -5.03 0.71
C LEU A 8 7.76 -5.59 2.07
N GLU A 9 9.05 -5.46 2.42
CA GLU A 9 9.56 -5.88 3.72
C GLU A 9 8.95 -5.06 4.86
N THR A 10 8.87 -3.74 4.68
CA THR A 10 8.20 -2.83 5.62
C THR A 10 6.72 -3.18 5.78
N ALA A 11 6.00 -3.43 4.67
CA ALA A 11 4.61 -3.87 4.70
C ALA A 11 4.43 -5.20 5.43
N LYS A 12 5.32 -6.16 5.21
CA LYS A 12 5.29 -7.49 5.85
C LYS A 12 5.52 -7.40 7.35
N ALA A 13 6.53 -6.66 7.77
CA ALA A 13 6.83 -6.44 9.18
C ALA A 13 5.65 -5.73 9.86
N ALA A 14 5.19 -4.64 9.26
CA ALA A 14 4.09 -3.87 9.79
C ALA A 14 2.77 -4.67 9.78
N ALA A 15 2.50 -5.56 8.83
CA ALA A 15 1.29 -6.37 8.87
C ALA A 15 1.28 -7.44 9.98
N LYS A 16 2.45 -7.91 10.39
CA LYS A 16 2.60 -8.89 11.46
C LYS A 16 2.55 -8.25 12.84
N GLU A 17 3.14 -7.07 12.98
CA GLU A 17 3.32 -6.41 14.28
C GLU A 17 2.36 -5.25 14.53
N SER A 18 1.76 -4.69 13.48
CA SER A 18 0.97 -3.46 13.57
C SER A 18 -0.52 -3.75 13.60
N GLU A 19 -1.17 -3.27 14.67
CA GLU A 19 -2.63 -3.30 14.86
C GLU A 19 -3.34 -2.14 14.13
N VAL A 20 -2.59 -1.31 13.40
CA VAL A 20 -3.09 -0.15 12.66
C VAL A 20 -3.10 -0.44 11.16
N PRO A 21 -4.09 0.09 10.40
CA PRO A 21 -4.09 -0.02 8.95
C PRO A 21 -2.88 0.72 8.37
N LEU A 22 -2.31 0.23 7.27
CA LEU A 22 -1.15 0.85 6.60
C LEU A 22 -1.52 1.18 5.16
N TRP A 23 -1.16 2.35 4.64
CA TRP A 23 -1.34 2.72 3.25
C TRP A 23 -0.12 2.42 2.39
N LEU A 24 -0.40 1.93 1.19
CA LEU A 24 0.61 1.68 0.17
C LEU A 24 0.72 2.91 -0.70
N VAL A 25 1.90 3.50 -0.74
CA VAL A 25 2.17 4.71 -1.50
C VAL A 25 3.32 4.52 -2.46
N GLY A 26 3.28 5.27 -3.56
CA GLY A 26 4.43 5.37 -4.44
C GLY A 26 4.09 6.06 -5.74
N GLU A 27 4.91 5.86 -6.76
CA GLU A 27 4.92 6.67 -7.98
C GLU A 27 4.82 5.78 -9.22
N LYS A 28 4.24 6.30 -10.31
CA LYS A 28 4.20 5.62 -11.64
C LYS A 28 3.83 4.12 -11.62
N SER A 29 2.83 3.72 -10.83
CA SER A 29 2.39 2.32 -10.63
C SER A 29 3.39 1.39 -9.91
N THR A 30 4.35 1.98 -9.20
CA THR A 30 5.29 1.31 -8.30
C THR A 30 5.07 1.80 -6.88
N ILE A 31 4.78 0.90 -5.96
CA ILE A 31 4.74 1.18 -4.53
C ILE A 31 6.18 1.28 -4.06
N THR A 32 6.56 2.43 -3.55
CA THR A 32 7.93 2.72 -3.09
C THR A 32 8.02 2.79 -1.58
N ASP A 33 6.90 3.02 -0.90
CA ASP A 33 6.86 3.25 0.55
C ASP A 33 5.53 2.80 1.17
N VAL A 34 5.49 2.67 2.50
CA VAL A 34 4.32 2.20 3.27
C VAL A 34 4.13 3.14 4.47
N MET A 35 3.00 3.83 4.50
CA MET A 35 2.69 4.77 5.57
C MET A 35 1.68 4.17 6.55
N ILE A 36 1.73 4.57 7.81
CA ILE A 36 0.70 4.21 8.78
C ILE A 36 -0.56 5.01 8.48
N ALA A 37 -1.68 4.32 8.26
CA ALA A 37 -2.97 4.95 8.08
C ALA A 37 -3.57 5.30 9.45
N PRO A 38 -3.97 6.57 9.68
CA PRO A 38 -4.64 6.93 10.93
C PRO A 38 -5.97 6.19 11.05
N LYS A 39 -6.33 5.73 12.25
CA LYS A 39 -7.59 5.04 12.51
C LYS A 39 -8.76 5.94 12.12
N ARG A 40 -9.69 5.38 11.33
CA ARG A 40 -10.92 6.03 10.81
C ARG A 40 -11.83 6.64 11.90
N GLN A 41 -11.59 6.36 13.18
CA GLN A 41 -12.38 6.89 14.29
C GLN A 41 -12.06 8.36 14.64
N GLU A 42 -10.97 8.94 14.12
CA GLU A 42 -10.63 10.36 14.34
C GLU A 42 -10.63 11.22 13.06
N PHE A 43 -10.95 10.64 11.89
CA PHE A 43 -11.15 11.41 10.67
C PHE A 43 -12.59 11.28 10.19
N ASP A 44 -13.40 12.20 10.72
CA ASP A 44 -14.66 12.62 10.13
C ASP A 44 -14.42 12.92 8.64
N THR A 45 -15.05 12.12 7.79
CA THR A 45 -15.60 12.50 6.49
C THR A 45 -14.89 13.66 5.77
N SER A 46 -13.64 13.48 5.36
CA SER A 46 -13.00 14.37 4.41
C SER A 46 -12.17 13.58 3.41
N ALA A 47 -12.89 12.89 2.53
CA ALA A 47 -12.44 12.52 1.19
C ALA A 47 -12.02 13.73 0.32
N GLY A 48 -11.56 14.83 0.91
CA GLY A 48 -11.21 16.08 0.26
C GLY A 48 -9.92 16.75 0.75
N MET A 49 -9.26 16.26 1.80
CA MET A 49 -8.08 16.95 2.40
C MET A 49 -6.81 16.09 2.54
N LEU A 50 -6.77 14.90 1.93
CA LEU A 50 -5.53 14.13 1.79
C LEU A 50 -4.60 14.55 0.62
N PRO A 51 -5.03 15.21 -0.48
CA PRO A 51 -4.12 15.49 -1.58
C PRO A 51 -3.07 16.58 -1.29
N GLY A 52 -3.13 17.25 -0.13
CA GLY A 52 -2.20 18.32 0.26
C GLY A 52 -1.01 17.91 1.15
N MET A 53 -1.03 16.71 1.74
CA MET A 53 0.06 16.22 2.62
C MET A 53 0.97 15.19 1.96
N MET A 54 0.59 14.65 0.80
CA MET A 54 1.45 13.74 0.06
C MET A 54 2.47 14.55 -0.76
N PRO A 55 3.75 14.15 -0.78
CA PRO A 55 4.75 14.78 -1.65
C PRO A 55 4.27 14.77 -3.11
N ALA A 56 4.53 15.84 -3.84
CA ALA A 56 4.15 15.95 -5.24
C ALA A 56 4.76 14.79 -6.05
N GLY A 57 3.92 13.87 -6.55
CA GLY A 57 4.32 12.67 -7.30
C GLY A 57 3.83 11.36 -6.68
N ILE A 58 3.61 11.34 -5.37
CA ILE A 58 3.21 10.14 -4.64
C ILE A 58 1.69 9.94 -4.72
N ARG A 59 1.29 8.73 -5.12
CA ARG A 59 -0.11 8.27 -5.19
C ARG A 59 -0.35 7.17 -4.16
N ARG A 60 -1.54 7.22 -3.56
CA ARG A 60 -2.06 6.11 -2.76
C ARG A 60 -2.61 5.04 -3.69
N TYR A 61 -2.09 3.83 -3.56
CA TYR A 61 -2.54 2.68 -4.34
C TYR A 61 -3.56 1.83 -3.61
N GLY A 62 -3.51 1.80 -2.28
CA GLY A 62 -4.42 1.03 -1.44
C GLY A 62 -3.88 0.94 -0.03
N LYS A 63 -4.20 -0.14 0.67
CA LYS A 63 -3.72 -0.39 2.04
C LYS A 63 -3.30 -1.83 2.27
N VAL A 64 -2.52 -2.06 3.31
CA VAL A 64 -2.19 -3.40 3.80
C VAL A 64 -3.34 -3.89 4.67
N ILE A 65 -3.89 -5.05 4.32
CA ILE A 65 -4.91 -5.74 5.10
C ILE A 65 -4.21 -6.55 6.17
N THR A 66 -4.40 -6.12 7.42
CA THR A 66 -3.88 -6.80 8.60
C THR A 66 -4.97 -7.68 9.20
N PRO A 67 -4.64 -8.67 10.07
CA PRO A 67 -5.66 -9.47 10.74
C PRO A 67 -6.67 -8.64 11.56
N ALA A 68 -6.27 -7.43 11.99
CA ALA A 68 -7.12 -6.47 12.69
C ALA A 68 -8.07 -5.69 11.76
N ASP A 69 -7.75 -5.55 10.48
CA ASP A 69 -8.51 -4.73 9.53
C ASP A 69 -8.82 -5.51 8.24
N LYS A 70 -10.05 -6.04 8.15
CA LYS A 70 -10.53 -6.86 7.01
C LYS A 70 -11.29 -6.07 5.95
N CYS A 71 -11.45 -4.76 6.12
CA CYS A 71 -12.21 -3.93 5.19
C CYS A 71 -11.36 -3.62 3.96
N LEU A 72 -11.79 -4.02 2.76
CA LEU A 72 -11.14 -3.59 1.53
C LEU A 72 -11.46 -2.11 1.26
N GLU A 73 -10.45 -1.34 0.87
CA GLU A 73 -10.63 0.03 0.39
C GLU A 73 -10.49 0.11 -1.13
N PRO A 74 -11.03 1.16 -1.77
CA PRO A 74 -10.85 1.37 -3.20
C PRO A 74 -9.36 1.42 -3.57
N GLY A 75 -9.00 0.68 -4.62
CA GLY A 75 -7.63 0.45 -5.06
C GLY A 75 -7.06 -0.93 -4.69
N PHE A 76 -5.75 -1.08 -4.79
CA PHE A 76 -5.00 -2.33 -4.63
C PHE A 76 -4.55 -2.54 -3.18
N ASN A 77 -5.30 -3.35 -2.44
CA ASN A 77 -4.98 -3.68 -1.06
C ASN A 77 -3.99 -4.84 -1.00
N LEU A 78 -2.95 -4.74 -0.19
CA LEU A 78 -1.96 -5.80 -0.03
C LEU A 78 -2.42 -6.78 1.06
N VAL A 79 -2.59 -8.04 0.70
CA VAL A 79 -3.12 -9.09 1.57
C VAL A 79 -2.15 -10.26 1.62
N GLU A 80 -1.83 -10.74 2.82
CA GLU A 80 -1.20 -12.05 3.00
C GLU A 80 -2.29 -13.13 3.04
N ARG A 81 -2.18 -14.14 2.19
CA ARG A 81 -3.02 -15.33 2.26
C ARG A 81 -2.17 -16.55 1.94
N ASP A 82 -2.25 -17.55 2.81
CA ASP A 82 -1.53 -18.82 2.65
C ASP A 82 0.01 -18.65 2.61
N GLY A 83 0.53 -17.58 3.24
CA GLY A 83 1.96 -17.23 3.23
C GLY A 83 2.41 -16.44 1.99
N ASP A 84 1.54 -16.29 1.00
CA ASP A 84 1.79 -15.49 -0.20
C ASP A 84 1.12 -14.12 -0.12
N TRP A 85 1.88 -13.11 -0.55
CA TRP A 85 1.43 -11.74 -0.59
C TRP A 85 0.84 -11.44 -1.98
N ARG A 86 -0.34 -10.83 -2.01
CA ARG A 86 -1.08 -10.48 -3.23
C ARG A 86 -1.79 -9.15 -3.11
N PHE A 87 -1.95 -8.46 -4.22
CA PHE A 87 -2.80 -7.28 -4.28
C PHE A 87 -4.24 -7.70 -4.55
N VAL A 88 -5.19 -7.25 -3.74
CA VAL A 88 -6.61 -7.51 -3.86
C VAL A 88 -7.33 -6.18 -4.00
N ASP A 89 -8.04 -6.02 -5.10
CA ASP A 89 -8.82 -4.82 -5.38
C ASP A 89 -10.16 -4.82 -4.61
N GLU A 90 -10.86 -3.69 -4.54
CA GLU A 90 -12.19 -3.59 -3.90
C GLU A 90 -13.21 -4.58 -4.49
N TYR A 91 -13.06 -4.95 -5.76
CA TYR A 91 -13.88 -5.95 -6.44
C TYR A 91 -13.44 -7.40 -6.18
N GLY A 92 -12.45 -7.62 -5.31
CA GLY A 92 -11.88 -8.94 -5.01
C GLY A 92 -10.97 -9.49 -6.10
N ARG A 93 -10.49 -8.64 -7.02
CA ARG A 93 -9.55 -9.07 -8.07
C ARG A 93 -8.15 -9.17 -7.50
N GLU A 94 -7.54 -10.34 -7.68
CA GLU A 94 -6.22 -10.64 -7.16
C GLU A 94 -5.16 -10.42 -8.24
N LEU A 95 -4.10 -9.69 -7.90
CA LEU A 95 -2.96 -9.42 -8.75
C LEU A 95 -1.68 -9.92 -8.07
N PRO A 96 -0.80 -10.61 -8.81
CA PRO A 96 0.49 -11.02 -8.28
C PRO A 96 1.37 -9.78 -8.03
N ILE A 97 2.16 -9.86 -6.97
CA ILE A 97 3.14 -8.84 -6.62
C ILE A 97 4.33 -8.96 -7.57
N ARG A 98 4.73 -7.84 -8.17
CA ARG A 98 6.02 -7.75 -8.86
C ARG A 98 6.97 -6.93 -8.02
N VAL A 99 7.95 -7.60 -7.43
CA VAL A 99 9.01 -6.93 -6.68
C VAL A 99 10.01 -6.33 -7.67
N VAL A 100 10.32 -5.06 -7.50
CA VAL A 100 11.38 -4.36 -8.23
C VAL A 100 12.42 -3.87 -7.23
N LYS A 101 13.69 -3.84 -7.62
CA LYS A 101 14.71 -3.16 -6.80
C LYS A 101 14.55 -1.65 -6.99
N ALA A 102 14.71 -0.89 -5.92
CA ALA A 102 14.60 0.57 -5.95
C ALA A 102 15.61 1.24 -6.90
N GLU A 103 16.62 0.51 -7.38
CA GLU A 103 17.68 1.02 -8.26
C GLU A 103 17.36 1.07 -9.77
N ASP A 104 16.19 0.62 -10.24
CA ASP A 104 15.94 0.53 -11.70
C ASP A 104 15.17 1.71 -12.30
N GLU A 105 15.50 2.95 -11.92
CA GLU A 105 15.18 4.15 -12.73
C GLU A 105 16.39 5.08 -12.87
N SER A 106 17.57 4.51 -13.16
CA SER A 106 18.68 5.22 -13.79
C SER A 106 19.15 4.47 -15.02
N THR A 107 18.32 4.36 -16.06
CA THR A 107 18.71 4.41 -17.49
C THR A 107 17.47 4.52 -18.40
N CYS A 108 17.12 5.75 -18.74
CA CYS A 108 16.70 6.16 -20.08
C CYS A 108 17.32 7.55 -20.23
N GLY A 109 18.44 7.73 -20.93
CA GLY A 109 18.66 7.33 -22.33
C GLY A 109 18.40 8.55 -23.18
#